data_AF-A0A953YKW8-F1
#
_entry.id   AF-A0A953YKW8-F1
#
_cell.length_a   1.000
_cell.length_b   1.000
_cell.length_c   1.000
_cell.angle_alpha   90.00
_cell.angle_beta   90.00
_cell.angle_gamma   90.00
#
_symmetry.space_group_name_H-M   'P 1'
#
loop_
_entity.id
_entity.type
_entity.pdbx_description
1 polymer ?
#
loop_
_entity_poly.entity_id
_entity_poly.type
_entity_poly.pdbx_seq_one_letter_code
_entity_poly.pdbx_strand_id
1 'polypeptide(L)'
;DSAISTWFAGQMNDPLPKTFSIAGTRAEVLRYGENPHQQAAFYRNQERRPGVATAEQCQGKQLSYNNINDTDAAFELVSEFATDTPAIAIIKHANPCGVATGESLADAYRKAYACDTVSAFGGIIAANRELDAEAATEIVKIFTEVIIAPSASEEAKSIIAGKPNLRLLVTGGLADPASPGVAVKTVSG
;
A
#
# COMPACT_ATOMS: atom_id res chain seq x y z
N ASP A 1 -22.67 -10.75 -16.47
CA ASP A 1 -21.89 -11.50 -17.47
C ASP A 1 -20.42 -11.68 -17.11
N SER A 2 -19.61 -10.62 -16.95
CA SER A 2 -18.19 -10.78 -16.59
C SER A 2 -17.97 -11.64 -15.33
N ALA A 3 -18.68 -11.35 -14.24
CA ALA A 3 -18.58 -12.14 -13.00
C ALA A 3 -19.02 -13.61 -13.18
N ILE A 4 -20.04 -13.86 -14.02
CA ILE A 4 -20.52 -15.20 -14.33
C ILE A 4 -19.46 -15.97 -15.13
N SER A 5 -18.88 -15.32 -16.14
CA SER A 5 -17.80 -15.89 -16.96
C SER A 5 -16.58 -16.26 -16.12
N THR A 6 -16.12 -15.37 -15.24
CA THR A 6 -15.00 -15.63 -14.33
C THR A 6 -15.31 -16.78 -13.37
N TRP A 7 -16.55 -16.85 -12.86
CA TRP A 7 -16.95 -17.95 -11.97
C TRP A 7 -16.93 -19.31 -12.66
N PHE A 8 -17.47 -19.42 -13.89
CA PHE A 8 -17.43 -20.68 -14.65
C PHE A 8 -16.00 -21.12 -14.99
N ALA A 9 -15.12 -20.18 -15.34
CA ALA A 9 -13.70 -20.47 -15.57
C ALA A 9 -13.05 -21.10 -14.32
N GLY A 10 -13.34 -20.57 -13.14
CA GLY A 10 -12.92 -21.16 -11.86
C GLY A 10 -13.48 -22.56 -11.61
N GLN A 11 -14.75 -22.82 -11.94
CA GLN A 11 -15.34 -24.17 -11.80
C GLN A 11 -14.70 -25.21 -12.74
N MET A 12 -14.18 -24.77 -13.89
CA MET A 12 -13.44 -25.61 -14.83
C MET A 12 -11.95 -25.73 -14.50
N ASN A 13 -11.50 -25.13 -13.39
CA ASN A 13 -10.10 -25.02 -13.01
C ASN A 13 -9.22 -24.40 -14.12
N ASP A 14 -9.80 -23.43 -14.85
CA ASP A 14 -9.14 -22.63 -15.87
C ASP A 14 -8.98 -21.19 -15.36
N PRO A 15 -7.97 -20.91 -14.51
CA PRO A 15 -7.79 -19.59 -13.90
C PRO A 15 -7.37 -18.51 -14.92
N LEU A 16 -6.96 -18.89 -16.12
CA LEU A 16 -6.49 -18.00 -17.19
C LEU A 16 -7.26 -18.28 -18.49
N PRO A 17 -8.58 -18.00 -18.50
CA PRO A 17 -9.43 -18.37 -19.60
C PRO A 17 -9.08 -17.63 -20.90
N LYS A 18 -9.42 -18.26 -22.03
CA LYS A 18 -9.22 -17.69 -23.38
C LYS A 18 -9.76 -16.26 -23.55
N THR A 19 -10.88 -15.94 -22.90
CA THR A 19 -11.45 -14.59 -22.87
C THR A 19 -11.36 -14.06 -21.44
N PHE A 20 -10.66 -12.95 -21.27
CA PHE A 20 -10.47 -12.29 -19.98
C PHE A 20 -11.11 -10.90 -20.00
N SER A 21 -11.89 -10.60 -18.96
CA SER A 21 -12.62 -9.34 -18.80
C SER A 21 -12.33 -8.73 -17.44
N ILE A 22 -11.95 -7.47 -17.42
CA ILE A 22 -11.77 -6.68 -16.19
C ILE A 22 -13.02 -5.85 -15.97
N ALA A 23 -13.67 -6.01 -14.82
CA ALA A 23 -14.83 -5.23 -14.44
C ALA A 23 -14.61 -4.61 -13.05
N GLY A 24 -14.97 -3.33 -12.91
CA GLY A 24 -14.85 -2.60 -11.66
C GLY A 24 -15.64 -1.30 -11.70
N THR A 25 -15.86 -0.74 -10.51
CA THR A 25 -16.53 0.55 -10.33
C THR A 25 -15.46 1.61 -10.09
N ARG A 26 -15.59 2.78 -10.73
CA ARG A 26 -14.70 3.92 -10.48
C ARG A 26 -14.90 4.39 -9.04
N ALA A 27 -13.86 4.26 -8.22
CA ALA A 27 -13.83 4.78 -6.88
C ALA A 27 -13.53 6.28 -6.89
N GLU A 28 -12.59 6.71 -7.75
CA GLU A 28 -12.10 8.08 -7.73
C GLU A 28 -11.54 8.51 -9.09
N VAL A 29 -11.63 9.80 -9.41
CA VAL A 29 -10.86 10.43 -10.50
C VAL A 29 -9.61 11.05 -9.88
N LEU A 30 -8.44 10.64 -10.37
CA LEU A 30 -7.16 11.12 -9.86
C LEU A 30 -6.80 12.44 -10.53
N ARG A 31 -6.00 13.25 -9.84
CA ARG A 31 -5.57 14.58 -10.35
C ARG A 31 -4.87 14.49 -11.71
N TYR A 32 -4.04 13.46 -11.88
CA TYR A 32 -3.33 13.09 -13.10
C TYR A 32 -2.82 11.64 -12.96
N GLY A 33 -2.30 11.07 -14.05
CA GLY A 33 -1.66 9.75 -14.06
C GLY A 33 -0.26 9.76 -13.46
N GLU A 34 0.67 9.01 -14.06
CA GLU A 34 2.05 9.00 -13.61
C GLU A 34 2.69 10.39 -13.75
N ASN A 35 2.33 11.10 -14.82
CA ASN A 35 2.78 12.45 -15.16
C ASN A 35 1.60 13.43 -15.29
N PRO A 36 1.80 14.74 -15.04
CA PRO A 36 0.71 15.74 -15.02
C PRO A 36 -0.15 15.85 -16.28
N HIS A 37 0.37 15.45 -17.45
CA HIS A 37 -0.34 15.51 -18.73
C HIS A 37 -1.24 14.29 -18.99
N GLN A 38 -1.17 13.26 -18.14
CA GLN A 38 -1.95 12.02 -18.26
C GLN A 38 -3.20 12.11 -17.38
N GLN A 39 -4.32 11.55 -17.85
CA GLN A 39 -5.52 11.36 -17.03
C GLN A 39 -5.45 10.01 -16.33
N ALA A 40 -6.02 9.91 -15.12
CA ALA A 40 -6.15 8.65 -14.41
C ALA A 40 -7.38 8.61 -13.51
N ALA A 41 -7.82 7.39 -13.22
CA ALA A 41 -8.89 7.11 -12.28
C ALA A 41 -8.60 5.79 -11.56
N PHE A 42 -9.04 5.71 -10.30
CA PHE A 42 -8.91 4.52 -9.49
C PHE A 42 -10.20 3.72 -9.54
N TYR A 43 -10.11 2.43 -9.86
CA TYR A 43 -11.25 1.51 -9.97
C TYR A 43 -11.10 0.40 -8.94
N ARG A 44 -12.23 -0.04 -8.37
CA ARG A 44 -12.32 -1.16 -7.43
C ARG A 44 -13.21 -2.24 -8.00
N ASN A 45 -12.80 -3.49 -7.90
CA ASN A 45 -13.66 -4.64 -8.11
C ASN A 45 -14.42 -4.97 -6.80
N GLN A 46 -15.05 -6.14 -6.70
CA GLN A 46 -15.75 -6.58 -5.48
C GLN A 46 -14.84 -7.27 -4.46
N GLU A 47 -13.54 -7.36 -4.75
CA GLU A 47 -12.56 -8.06 -3.93
C GLU A 47 -12.31 -7.29 -2.63
N ARG A 48 -12.09 -8.04 -1.55
CA ARG A 48 -11.91 -7.49 -0.20
C ARG A 48 -10.55 -7.85 0.39
N ARG A 49 -9.58 -8.21 -0.45
CA ARG A 49 -8.19 -8.44 -0.03
C ARG A 49 -7.65 -7.16 0.63
N PRO A 50 -7.09 -7.22 1.85
CA PRO A 50 -6.45 -6.07 2.46
C PRO A 50 -5.39 -5.48 1.54
N GLY A 51 -5.41 -4.17 1.35
CA GLY A 51 -4.47 -3.46 0.49
C GLY A 51 -4.90 -2.03 0.24
N VAL A 52 -4.16 -1.30 -0.60
CA VAL A 52 -4.44 0.12 -0.90
C VAL A 52 -5.86 0.34 -1.45
N ALA A 53 -6.41 -0.65 -2.14
CA ALA A 53 -7.75 -0.60 -2.71
C ALA A 53 -8.88 -0.72 -1.67
N THR A 54 -8.63 -1.37 -0.53
CA THR A 54 -9.62 -1.54 0.54
C THR A 54 -9.34 -0.70 1.76
N ALA A 55 -8.19 -0.03 1.82
CA ALA A 55 -7.77 0.79 2.93
C ALA A 55 -8.72 1.97 3.20
N GLU A 56 -8.90 2.28 4.47
CA GLU A 56 -9.47 3.53 4.94
C GLU A 56 -8.37 4.59 5.00
N GLN A 57 -8.61 5.75 4.37
CA GLN A 57 -7.73 6.90 4.53
C GLN A 57 -8.17 7.72 5.74
N CYS A 58 -7.51 7.51 6.88
CA CYS A 58 -7.82 8.19 8.14
C CYS A 58 -7.46 9.68 8.14
N GLN A 59 -6.44 10.08 7.36
CA GLN A 59 -5.99 11.47 7.24
C GLN A 59 -5.35 11.73 5.88
N GLY A 60 -5.29 13.01 5.50
CA GLY A 60 -4.34 13.53 4.54
C GLY A 60 -5.00 13.96 3.24
N LYS A 61 -4.17 14.38 2.28
CA LYS A 61 -4.65 14.73 0.93
C LYS A 61 -5.08 13.47 0.16
N GLN A 62 -5.93 13.65 -0.85
CA GLN A 62 -6.19 12.64 -1.88
C GLN A 62 -4.88 11.96 -2.36
N LEU A 63 -4.90 10.64 -2.53
CA LEU A 63 -3.78 9.88 -3.10
C LEU A 63 -3.59 10.23 -4.57
N SER A 64 -2.34 10.40 -5.00
CA SER A 64 -2.00 10.46 -6.42
C SER A 64 -1.85 9.07 -7.04
N TYR A 65 -1.78 8.99 -8.37
CA TYR A 65 -1.48 7.73 -9.08
C TYR A 65 -0.20 7.06 -8.56
N ASN A 66 0.88 7.85 -8.42
CA ASN A 66 2.15 7.34 -7.90
C ASN A 66 2.06 6.97 -6.42
N ASN A 67 1.26 7.68 -5.61
CA ASN A 67 1.04 7.25 -4.23
C ASN A 67 0.36 5.89 -4.17
N ILE A 68 -0.61 5.61 -5.03
CA ILE A 68 -1.29 4.30 -5.05
C ILE A 68 -0.27 3.19 -5.39
N ASN A 69 0.50 3.36 -6.45
CA ASN A 69 1.49 2.37 -6.89
C ASN A 69 2.58 2.12 -5.82
N ASP A 70 3.17 3.18 -5.27
CA ASP A 70 4.23 3.05 -4.27
C ASP A 70 3.69 2.47 -2.95
N THR A 71 2.43 2.76 -2.59
CA THR A 71 1.77 2.22 -1.39
C THR A 71 1.50 0.73 -1.56
N ASP A 72 1.03 0.32 -2.73
CA ASP A 72 0.80 -1.09 -3.05
C ASP A 72 2.11 -1.88 -2.93
N ALA A 73 3.18 -1.41 -3.57
CA ALA A 73 4.51 -2.02 -3.47
C ALA A 73 5.02 -2.10 -2.02
N ALA A 74 4.81 -1.05 -1.21
CA ALA A 74 5.24 -1.03 0.19
C ALA A 74 4.47 -2.04 1.04
N PHE A 75 3.15 -2.08 0.85
CA PHE A 75 2.25 -2.92 1.62
C PHE A 75 2.39 -4.40 1.28
N GLU A 76 2.52 -4.75 -0.01
CA GLU A 76 2.80 -6.12 -0.43
C GLU A 76 4.15 -6.59 0.14
N LEU A 77 5.21 -5.78 0.01
CA LEU A 77 6.53 -6.12 0.55
C LEU A 77 6.50 -6.35 2.06
N VAL A 78 5.85 -5.46 2.83
CA VAL A 78 5.82 -5.62 4.29
C VAL A 78 4.96 -6.82 4.73
N SER A 79 4.01 -7.23 3.90
CA SER A 79 3.13 -8.38 4.15
C SER A 79 3.82 -9.73 3.98
N GLU A 80 5.00 -9.78 3.34
CA GLU A 80 5.87 -10.98 3.28
C GLU A 80 6.46 -11.37 4.65
N PHE A 81 6.43 -10.46 5.63
CA PHE A 81 7.00 -10.69 6.96
C PHE A 81 5.93 -11.14 7.96
N ALA A 82 6.26 -12.16 8.75
CA ALA A 82 5.39 -12.66 9.80
C ALA A 82 5.06 -11.57 10.84
N THR A 83 3.81 -11.56 11.31
CA THR A 83 3.29 -10.53 12.22
C THR A 83 3.90 -10.57 13.63
N ASP A 84 4.59 -11.65 14.01
CA ASP A 84 5.32 -11.78 15.27
C ASP A 84 6.63 -10.97 15.27
N THR A 85 7.22 -10.72 14.09
CA THR A 85 8.45 -9.94 13.91
C THR A 85 8.16 -8.54 13.34
N PRO A 86 8.44 -7.42 14.06
CA PRO A 86 8.13 -6.08 13.56
C PRO A 86 8.90 -5.79 12.29
N ALA A 87 8.21 -5.35 11.24
CA ALA A 87 8.82 -5.03 9.95
C ALA A 87 8.33 -3.67 9.44
N ILE A 88 9.27 -2.93 8.85
CA ILE A 88 9.02 -1.67 8.13
C ILE A 88 9.61 -1.79 6.72
N ALA A 89 8.84 -1.40 5.72
CA ALA A 89 9.29 -1.19 4.36
C ALA A 89 9.16 0.30 3.98
N ILE A 90 10.18 0.84 3.32
CA ILE A 90 10.23 2.20 2.80
C ILE A 90 10.42 2.11 1.28
N ILE A 91 9.43 2.61 0.55
CA ILE A 91 9.41 2.61 -0.92
C ILE A 91 9.54 4.04 -1.46
N LYS A 92 10.25 4.17 -2.57
CA LYS A 92 10.32 5.37 -3.40
C LYS A 92 10.27 4.95 -4.86
N HIS A 93 9.32 5.48 -5.64
CA HIS A 93 9.20 5.18 -7.09
C HIS A 93 9.13 3.68 -7.39
N ALA A 94 8.28 2.97 -6.65
CA ALA A 94 8.06 1.52 -6.69
C ALA A 94 9.31 0.66 -6.36
N ASN A 95 10.39 1.26 -5.84
CA ASN A 95 11.59 0.54 -5.41
C ASN A 95 11.80 0.64 -3.90
N PRO A 96 12.21 -0.45 -3.23
CA PRO A 96 12.57 -0.38 -1.82
C PRO A 96 13.89 0.37 -1.65
N CYS A 97 13.85 1.46 -0.88
CA CYS A 97 15.05 2.16 -0.41
C CYS A 97 15.46 1.72 1.01
N GLY A 98 14.56 1.06 1.75
CA GLY A 98 14.88 0.44 3.03
C GLY A 98 13.84 -0.60 3.42
N VAL A 99 14.29 -1.73 3.95
CA VAL A 99 13.43 -2.73 4.61
C VAL A 99 14.18 -3.33 5.77
N ALA A 100 13.54 -3.46 6.92
CA ALA A 100 14.16 -4.06 8.08
C ALA A 100 13.14 -4.65 9.03
N THR A 101 13.59 -5.65 9.78
CA THR A 101 12.94 -6.13 10.99
C THR A 101 13.64 -5.58 12.24
N GLY A 102 12.92 -5.55 13.36
CA GLY A 102 13.44 -5.03 14.62
C GLY A 102 12.76 -5.62 15.85
N GLU A 103 13.16 -5.15 17.03
CA GLU A 103 12.50 -5.52 18.30
C GLU A 103 11.18 -4.77 18.50
N SER A 104 11.06 -3.58 17.90
CA SER A 104 9.85 -2.75 17.82
C SER A 104 9.71 -2.16 16.42
N LEU A 105 8.55 -1.57 16.09
CA LEU A 105 8.40 -0.84 14.82
C LEU A 105 9.34 0.36 14.74
N ALA A 106 9.61 1.04 15.86
CA ALA A 106 10.57 2.15 15.90
C ALA A 106 12.01 1.69 15.62
N ASP A 107 12.41 0.53 16.13
CA ASP A 107 13.70 -0.08 15.81
C ASP A 107 13.78 -0.52 14.34
N ALA A 108 12.75 -1.21 13.84
CA ALA A 108 12.64 -1.60 12.44
C ALA A 108 12.69 -0.38 11.51
N TYR A 109 11.99 0.70 11.84
CA TYR A 109 12.02 1.95 11.08
C TYR A 109 13.41 2.57 11.06
N ARG A 110 14.08 2.70 12.21
CA ARG A 110 15.44 3.26 12.28
C ARG A 110 16.43 2.47 11.42
N LYS A 111 16.34 1.14 11.44
CA LYS A 111 17.17 0.25 10.60
C LYS A 111 16.85 0.41 9.11
N ALA A 112 15.58 0.41 8.74
CA ALA A 112 15.15 0.59 7.34
C ALA A 112 15.56 1.98 6.81
N TYR A 113 15.37 3.04 7.60
CA TYR A 113 15.76 4.41 7.24
C TYR A 113 17.27 4.56 7.07
N ALA A 114 18.08 3.87 7.88
CA ALA A 114 19.53 3.90 7.78
C ALA A 114 20.09 3.27 6.49
N CYS A 115 19.29 2.50 5.75
CA CYS A 115 19.68 1.91 4.47
C CYS A 115 19.98 2.98 3.42
N ASP A 116 19.04 3.91 3.22
CA ASP A 116 19.21 5.07 2.35
C ASP A 116 18.34 6.24 2.84
N THR A 117 18.94 7.10 3.66
CA THR A 117 18.25 8.27 4.24
C THR A 117 17.88 9.31 3.21
N VAL A 118 18.58 9.36 2.06
CA VAL A 118 18.33 10.35 1.01
C VAL A 118 17.08 9.96 0.23
N SER A 119 17.00 8.70 -0.21
CA SER A 119 15.85 8.21 -0.97
C SER A 119 14.58 8.08 -0.12
N ALA A 120 14.71 7.88 1.20
CA ALA A 120 13.57 7.80 2.12
C ALA A 120 12.80 9.13 2.25
N PHE A 121 13.41 10.28 1.91
CA PHE A 121 12.73 11.58 1.96
C PHE A 121 11.58 11.63 0.94
N GLY A 122 10.35 11.81 1.43
CA GLY A 122 9.12 11.75 0.63
C GLY A 122 8.82 10.35 0.12
N GLY A 123 9.27 9.31 0.84
CA GLY A 123 8.92 7.93 0.58
C GLY A 123 7.54 7.56 1.13
N ILE A 124 7.18 6.30 0.90
CA ILE A 124 6.00 5.64 1.46
C ILE A 124 6.46 4.57 2.43
N ILE A 125 5.85 4.55 3.61
CA ILE A 125 6.22 3.67 4.71
C ILE A 125 5.10 2.68 4.97
N ALA A 126 5.40 1.39 4.98
CA ALA A 126 4.48 0.33 5.36
C ALA A 126 4.94 -0.37 6.63
N ALA A 127 4.02 -0.63 7.55
CA ALA A 127 4.25 -1.39 8.77
C ALA A 127 3.44 -2.70 8.75
N ASN A 128 4.02 -3.81 9.20
CA ASN A 128 3.34 -5.12 9.19
C ASN A 128 2.39 -5.35 10.39
N ARG A 129 2.23 -4.36 11.27
CA ARG A 129 1.39 -4.46 12.47
C ARG A 129 0.87 -3.07 12.83
N GLU A 130 0.12 -3.00 13.94
CA GLU A 130 -0.37 -1.73 14.48
C GLU A 130 0.74 -0.69 14.58
N LEU A 131 0.53 0.47 13.97
CA LEU A 131 1.42 1.61 14.08
C LEU A 131 1.23 2.26 15.45
N ASP A 132 2.28 2.19 16.28
CA ASP A 132 2.32 2.76 17.62
C ASP A 132 2.88 4.20 17.65
N ALA A 133 2.80 4.83 18.82
CA ALA A 133 3.26 6.19 19.05
C ALA A 133 4.79 6.37 18.86
N GLU A 134 5.58 5.36 19.20
CA GLU A 134 7.04 5.44 19.13
C GLU A 134 7.48 5.47 17.65
N ALA A 135 6.99 4.53 16.85
CA ALA A 135 7.24 4.48 15.42
C ALA A 135 6.70 5.73 14.71
N ALA A 136 5.47 6.17 15.03
CA ALA A 136 4.90 7.38 14.47
C ALA A 136 5.77 8.61 14.76
N THR A 137 6.29 8.74 15.99
CA THR A 137 7.18 9.85 16.40
C THR A 137 8.47 9.86 15.58
N GLU A 138 9.07 8.71 15.32
CA GLU A 138 10.26 8.61 14.49
C GLU A 138 9.99 8.93 13.02
N ILE A 139 8.89 8.44 12.47
CA ILE A 139 8.53 8.62 11.06
C ILE A 139 8.26 10.10 10.72
N VAL A 140 7.55 10.83 11.57
CA VAL A 140 7.19 12.24 11.29
C VAL A 140 8.35 13.23 11.37
N LYS A 141 9.56 12.78 11.76
CA LYS A 141 10.78 13.60 11.77
C LYS A 141 11.23 13.99 10.36
N ILE A 142 10.94 13.17 9.37
CA ILE A 142 11.24 13.44 7.95
C ILE A 142 9.94 13.67 7.18
N PHE A 143 10.07 14.27 5.99
CA PHE A 143 8.95 14.34 5.08
C PHE A 143 8.62 12.92 4.58
N THR A 144 7.38 12.49 4.82
CA THR A 144 6.82 11.21 4.37
C THR A 144 5.53 11.52 3.62
N GLU A 145 5.25 10.81 2.51
CA GLU A 145 4.03 11.05 1.73
C GLU A 145 2.83 10.23 2.23
N VAL A 146 3.05 8.94 2.51
CA VAL A 146 2.03 7.98 2.93
C VAL A 146 2.60 7.04 3.98
N ILE A 147 1.79 6.72 4.99
CA ILE A 147 1.98 5.57 5.88
C ILE A 147 0.81 4.60 5.69
N ILE A 148 1.09 3.30 5.59
CA ILE A 148 0.07 2.24 5.55
C ILE A 148 0.36 1.16 6.58
N ALA A 149 -0.67 0.73 7.32
CA ALA A 149 -0.57 -0.30 8.35
C ALA A 149 -1.91 -1.04 8.55
N PRO A 150 -1.92 -2.25 9.15
CA PRO A 150 -3.14 -2.95 9.55
C PRO A 150 -4.05 -2.15 10.49
N SER A 151 -3.48 -1.39 11.43
CA SER A 151 -4.14 -0.48 12.35
C SER A 151 -3.17 0.62 12.81
N ALA A 152 -3.69 1.63 13.51
CA ALA A 152 -2.87 2.67 14.13
C ALA A 152 -3.49 3.07 15.48
N SER A 153 -2.66 3.24 16.50
CA SER A 153 -3.12 3.68 17.82
C SER A 153 -3.62 5.13 17.78
N GLU A 154 -4.44 5.53 18.75
CA GLU A 154 -4.96 6.91 18.82
C GLU A 154 -3.84 7.93 19.06
N GLU A 155 -2.80 7.55 19.79
CA GLU A 155 -1.59 8.35 19.99
C GLU A 155 -0.82 8.50 18.68
N ALA A 156 -0.66 7.43 17.90
CA ALA A 156 -0.01 7.47 16.59
C ALA A 156 -0.77 8.40 15.62
N LYS A 157 -2.10 8.28 15.56
CA LYS A 157 -2.97 9.18 14.78
C LYS A 157 -2.78 10.64 15.21
N SER A 158 -2.74 10.90 16.52
CA SER A 158 -2.54 12.25 17.08
C SER A 158 -1.19 12.85 16.70
N ILE A 159 -0.11 12.05 16.71
CA ILE A 159 1.22 12.48 16.29
C ILE A 159 1.23 12.81 14.78
N ILE A 160 0.64 11.92 13.97
CA ILE A 160 0.55 12.08 12.51
C ILE A 160 -0.32 13.28 12.13
N ALA A 161 -1.32 13.65 12.94
CA ALA A 161 -2.15 14.84 12.74
C ALA A 161 -1.36 16.16 12.73
N GLY A 162 -0.17 16.19 13.33
CA GLY A 162 0.77 17.31 13.20
C GLY A 162 1.29 17.53 11.77
N LYS A 163 1.10 16.59 10.84
CA LYS A 163 1.49 16.67 9.43
C LYS A 163 0.24 16.56 8.52
N PRO A 164 -0.52 17.66 8.29
CA PRO A 164 -1.84 17.60 7.66
C PRO A 164 -1.86 17.04 6.22
N ASN A 165 -0.72 17.06 5.54
CA ASN A 165 -0.60 16.53 4.17
C ASN A 165 -0.21 15.04 4.12
N LEU A 166 0.30 14.47 5.21
CA LEU A 166 0.69 13.07 5.32
C LEU A 166 -0.56 12.20 5.31
N ARG A 167 -0.60 11.22 4.40
CA ARG A 167 -1.71 10.25 4.35
C ARG A 167 -1.43 9.13 5.34
N LEU A 168 -2.44 8.79 6.13
CA LEU A 168 -2.44 7.59 6.96
C LEU A 168 -3.53 6.66 6.43
N LEU A 169 -3.14 5.46 6.04
CA LEU A 169 -4.01 4.41 5.53
C LEU A 169 -4.06 3.23 6.50
N VAL A 170 -5.26 2.75 6.79
CA VAL A 170 -5.50 1.58 7.63
C VAL A 170 -6.20 0.50 6.83
N THR A 171 -5.64 -0.71 6.80
CA THR A 171 -6.13 -1.83 5.97
C THR A 171 -6.99 -2.84 6.72
N GLY A 172 -6.93 -2.85 8.06
CA GLY A 172 -7.62 -3.84 8.91
C GLY A 172 -6.94 -5.22 8.97
N GLY A 173 -5.87 -5.42 8.21
CA GLY A 173 -5.11 -6.67 8.12
C GLY A 173 -3.98 -6.56 7.11
N LEU A 174 -3.16 -7.60 6.98
CA LEU A 174 -2.14 -7.71 5.94
C LEU A 174 -2.67 -8.42 4.69
N ALA A 175 -1.99 -8.22 3.57
CA ALA A 175 -2.15 -9.11 2.43
C ALA A 175 -1.64 -10.51 2.81
N ASP A 176 -2.29 -11.55 2.30
CA ASP A 176 -1.74 -12.91 2.35
C ASP A 176 -0.83 -13.11 1.12
N PRO A 177 0.48 -13.34 1.29
CA PRO A 177 1.41 -13.54 0.18
C PRO A 177 1.20 -14.89 -0.54
N ALA A 178 0.55 -15.86 0.11
CA ALA A 178 0.23 -17.15 -0.49
C ALA A 178 -1.09 -17.14 -1.30
N SER A 179 -1.89 -16.08 -1.17
CA SER A 179 -3.17 -15.98 -1.86
C SER A 179 -2.96 -15.90 -3.38
N PRO A 180 -3.63 -16.75 -4.17
CA PRO A 180 -3.52 -16.70 -5.62
C PRO A 180 -4.13 -15.39 -6.16
N GLY A 181 -3.52 -14.85 -7.22
CA GLY A 181 -4.02 -13.64 -7.88
C GLY A 181 -3.61 -13.61 -9.35
N VAL A 182 -4.38 -12.86 -10.15
CA VAL A 182 -4.06 -12.60 -11.56
C VAL A 182 -3.44 -11.22 -11.68
N ALA A 183 -2.17 -11.16 -12.07
CA ALA A 183 -1.51 -9.91 -12.42
C ALA A 183 -1.74 -9.58 -13.90
N VAL A 184 -2.23 -8.38 -14.19
CA VAL A 184 -2.40 -7.88 -15.56
C VAL A 184 -1.42 -6.75 -15.78
N LYS A 185 -0.55 -6.89 -16.78
CA LYS A 185 0.37 -5.85 -17.21
C LYS A 185 0.14 -5.57 -18.68
N THR A 186 -0.04 -4.29 -19.01
CA THR A 186 -0.07 -3.88 -20.42
C THR A 186 1.33 -3.92 -21.00
N VAL A 187 1.43 -4.40 -22.24
CA VAL A 187 2.65 -4.38 -23.05
C VAL A 187 2.33 -3.67 -24.36
N SER A 188 3.34 -3.11 -25.02
CA SER A 188 3.16 -2.52 -26.34
C SER A 188 2.92 -3.62 -27.39
N GLY A 189 1.83 -3.51 -28.15
CA GLY A 189 1.42 -4.47 -29.19
C GLY A 189 0.02 -4.99 -28.94
#